data_AF-A0A534JCY2-F1
#
_entry.id   AF-A0A534JCY2-F1
#
_cell.length_a   1.000
_cell.length_b   1.000
_cell.length_c   1.000
_cell.angle_alpha   90.00
_cell.angle_beta   90.00
_cell.angle_gamma   90.00
#
_symmetry.space_group_name_H-M   'P 1'
#
loop_
_entity.id
_entity.type
_entity.pdbx_description
1 polymer ?
#
loop_
_entity_poly.entity_id
_entity_poly.type
_entity_poly.pdbx_seq_one_letter_code
_entity_poly.pdbx_strand_id
1 'polypeptide(L)'
;MSPADTGGRSEPAEVATARRPRPRIETLADLIFGLSLAIDAIALLPTAAAATTPADMNSRIFIFAFTFLFLITAWMVYTTYMSVLPVDMMPVTFLNVVLLLLVALIPYLLNNVILGDNPEIRDYSSSLFALELAGILAILASFAHILGVADNRLVSPEGARLFRNGRNRLAILAVVMAISIAPPFWQVSLFGLQARIYIWSLPLISYWLGRAISPQSRTYRFS
;
A
#
# COMPACT_ATOMS: atom_id res chain seq x y z
N MET A 1 -73.85 13.75 -13.85
CA MET A 1 -73.41 12.36 -13.59
C MET A 1 -71.89 12.41 -13.51
N SER A 2 -71.34 12.44 -12.30
CA SER A 2 -69.90 12.60 -12.04
C SER A 2 -69.30 11.22 -11.75
N PRO A 3 -68.16 10.83 -12.34
CA PRO A 3 -67.34 9.75 -11.82
C PRO A 3 -66.23 10.31 -10.91
N ALA A 4 -65.76 9.39 -10.06
CA ALA A 4 -65.04 9.63 -8.83
C ALA A 4 -63.54 9.84 -8.99
N ASP A 5 -63.03 10.61 -8.04
CA ASP A 5 -61.64 10.83 -7.66
C ASP A 5 -60.99 9.52 -7.15
N THR A 6 -59.93 9.06 -7.81
CA THR A 6 -59.04 8.02 -7.30
C THR A 6 -57.66 8.62 -7.06
N GLY A 7 -57.45 9.05 -5.81
CA GLY A 7 -56.16 9.50 -5.31
C GLY A 7 -55.09 8.42 -5.41
N GLY A 8 -54.17 8.59 -6.36
CA GLY A 8 -52.90 7.88 -6.41
C GLY A 8 -51.90 8.51 -5.45
N ARG A 9 -51.66 7.86 -4.30
CA ARG A 9 -50.48 8.12 -3.46
C ARG A 9 -49.22 7.73 -4.24
N SER A 10 -48.40 8.70 -4.59
CA SER A 10 -47.02 8.49 -5.02
C SER A 10 -46.14 8.24 -3.79
N GLU A 11 -45.79 6.97 -3.55
CA GLU A 11 -44.67 6.64 -2.67
C GLU A 11 -43.36 7.11 -3.33
N PRO A 12 -42.45 7.78 -2.59
CA PRO A 12 -41.15 8.14 -3.12
C PRO A 12 -40.34 6.87 -3.32
N ALA A 13 -39.91 6.63 -4.57
CA ALA A 13 -39.01 5.56 -4.95
C ALA A 13 -37.77 5.58 -4.05
N GLU A 14 -37.68 4.56 -3.20
CA GLU A 14 -36.47 4.23 -2.46
C GLU A 14 -35.35 4.05 -3.49
N VAL A 15 -34.42 5.00 -3.52
CA VAL A 15 -33.22 4.93 -4.35
C VAL A 15 -32.40 3.78 -3.77
N ALA A 16 -32.66 2.57 -4.26
CA ALA A 16 -31.80 1.43 -4.06
C ALA A 16 -30.43 1.85 -4.60
N THR A 17 -29.52 2.22 -3.69
CA THR A 17 -28.11 2.39 -3.98
C THR A 17 -27.63 1.07 -4.56
N ALA A 18 -27.63 0.99 -5.89
CA ALA A 18 -27.17 -0.16 -6.64
C ALA A 18 -25.71 -0.39 -6.22
N ARG A 19 -25.52 -1.38 -5.35
CA ARG A 19 -24.21 -1.76 -4.84
C ARG A 19 -23.45 -2.33 -6.03
N ARG A 20 -22.66 -1.49 -6.69
CA ARG A 20 -21.83 -1.89 -7.84
C ARG A 20 -21.05 -3.14 -7.42
N PRO A 21 -21.17 -4.28 -8.13
CA PRO A 21 -20.46 -5.49 -7.76
C PRO A 21 -18.96 -5.18 -7.69
N ARG A 22 -18.36 -5.34 -6.50
CA ARG A 22 -16.92 -5.14 -6.35
C ARG A 22 -16.20 -6.20 -7.20
N PRO A 23 -15.24 -5.81 -8.05
CA PRO A 23 -14.40 -6.76 -8.75
C PRO A 23 -13.76 -7.74 -7.75
N ARG A 24 -13.81 -9.05 -8.04
CA ARG A 24 -13.29 -10.11 -7.14
C ARG A 24 -11.84 -9.89 -6.71
N ILE A 25 -11.04 -9.26 -7.56
CA ILE A 25 -9.62 -8.96 -7.32
C ILE A 25 -9.44 -7.92 -6.21
N GLU A 26 -10.31 -6.92 -6.10
CA GLU A 26 -10.25 -5.94 -5.00
C GLU A 26 -10.49 -6.62 -3.65
N THR A 27 -11.49 -7.50 -3.59
CA THR A 27 -11.79 -8.29 -2.39
C THR A 27 -10.61 -9.19 -2.00
N LEU A 28 -9.96 -9.84 -2.96
CA LEU A 28 -8.78 -10.67 -2.70
C LEU A 28 -7.61 -9.82 -2.17
N ALA A 29 -7.38 -8.65 -2.76
CA ALA A 29 -6.32 -7.76 -2.32
C ALA A 29 -6.56 -7.25 -0.89
N ASP A 30 -7.78 -6.78 -0.59
CA ASP A 30 -8.16 -6.34 0.76
C ASP A 30 -7.94 -7.47 1.79
N LEU A 31 -8.26 -8.72 1.43
CA LEU A 31 -8.01 -9.89 2.27
C LEU A 31 -6.52 -10.13 2.50
N ILE A 32 -5.68 -10.05 1.46
CA ILE A 32 -4.23 -10.28 1.60
C ILE A 32 -3.58 -9.18 2.43
N PHE A 33 -3.92 -7.91 2.20
CA PHE A 33 -3.42 -6.81 3.03
C PHE A 33 -3.85 -6.96 4.49
N GLY A 34 -5.11 -7.30 4.74
CA GLY A 34 -5.64 -7.55 6.08
C GLY A 34 -4.96 -8.75 6.76
N LEU A 35 -4.73 -9.83 6.02
CA LEU A 35 -4.06 -11.02 6.50
C LEU A 35 -2.59 -10.73 6.85
N SER A 36 -1.85 -10.01 5.99
CA SER A 36 -0.46 -9.61 6.28
C SER A 36 -0.38 -8.82 7.58
N LEU A 37 -1.31 -7.88 7.83
CA LEU A 37 -1.38 -7.13 9.08
C LEU A 37 -1.68 -8.02 10.29
N ALA A 38 -2.60 -8.97 10.14
CA ALA A 38 -2.95 -9.91 11.21
C ALA A 38 -1.77 -10.85 11.55
N ILE A 39 -1.06 -11.36 10.55
CA ILE A 39 0.13 -12.19 10.73
C ILE A 39 1.23 -11.40 11.43
N ASP A 40 1.47 -10.16 11.03
CA ASP A 40 2.47 -9.32 11.68
C ASP A 40 2.10 -9.01 13.14
N ALA A 41 0.81 -8.84 13.46
CA ALA A 41 0.35 -8.66 14.83
C ALA A 41 0.59 -9.90 15.71
N ILE A 42 0.58 -11.11 15.15
CA ILE A 42 0.93 -12.34 15.88
C ILE A 42 2.39 -12.30 16.35
N ALA A 43 3.28 -11.63 15.61
CA ALA A 43 4.70 -11.49 15.99
C ALA A 43 4.91 -10.64 17.27
N LEU A 44 3.87 -9.91 17.72
CA LEU A 44 3.86 -9.19 19.00
C LEU A 44 3.55 -10.09 20.20
N LEU A 45 3.06 -11.32 19.99
CA LEU A 45 2.72 -12.19 21.10
C LEU A 45 3.97 -12.49 21.95
N PRO A 46 3.90 -12.31 23.28
CA PRO A 46 5.02 -12.64 24.15
C PRO A 46 5.27 -14.14 24.08
N THR A 47 6.45 -14.54 23.61
CA THR A 47 6.92 -15.92 23.80
C THR A 47 8.08 -15.89 24.80
N ALA A 48 8.25 -16.99 25.54
CA ALA A 48 9.31 -17.12 26.55
C ALA A 48 10.73 -16.93 25.98
N ALA A 49 10.90 -17.08 24.67
CA ALA A 49 12.15 -16.86 23.95
C ALA A 49 12.31 -15.44 23.36
N ALA A 50 11.23 -14.65 23.27
CA ALA A 50 11.14 -13.49 22.37
C ALA A 50 11.25 -12.12 23.06
N ALA A 51 10.86 -12.01 24.33
CA ALA A 51 10.83 -10.74 25.04
C ALA A 51 11.15 -10.95 26.52
N THR A 52 12.44 -10.96 26.84
CA THR A 52 12.91 -11.14 28.23
C THR A 52 13.15 -9.78 28.91
N THR A 53 13.18 -8.69 28.14
CA THR A 53 13.37 -7.32 28.64
C THR A 53 12.36 -6.31 28.07
N PRO A 54 12.13 -5.17 28.76
CA PRO A 54 11.33 -4.06 28.20
C PRO A 54 11.86 -3.51 26.87
N ALA A 55 13.19 -3.57 26.66
CA ALA A 55 13.80 -3.12 25.42
C ALA A 55 13.40 -4.00 24.22
N ASP A 56 13.27 -5.31 24.44
CA ASP A 56 12.79 -6.24 23.41
C ASP A 56 11.34 -5.97 23.02
N MET A 57 10.49 -5.67 24.03
CA MET A 57 9.10 -5.27 23.79
C MET A 57 9.01 -3.99 22.96
N ASN A 58 9.78 -2.96 23.33
CA ASN A 58 9.79 -1.68 22.59
C ASN A 58 10.25 -1.86 21.14
N SER A 59 11.26 -2.69 20.92
CA SER A 59 11.76 -3.01 19.58
C SER A 59 10.68 -3.70 18.73
N ARG A 60 9.97 -4.69 19.30
CA ARG A 60 8.86 -5.37 18.61
C ARG A 60 7.71 -4.44 18.26
N ILE A 61 7.30 -3.59 19.20
CA ILE A 61 6.25 -2.58 18.97
C ILE A 61 6.66 -1.62 17.85
N PHE A 62 7.91 -1.16 17.86
CA PHE A 62 8.43 -0.26 16.84
C PHE A 62 8.40 -0.90 15.44
N ILE A 63 8.84 -2.15 15.32
CA ILE A 63 8.85 -2.89 14.05
C ILE A 63 7.43 -3.07 13.55
N PHE A 64 6.54 -3.56 14.40
CA PHE A 64 5.13 -3.72 14.06
C PHE A 64 4.50 -2.40 13.59
N ALA A 65 4.74 -1.30 14.31
CA ALA A 65 4.23 0.01 13.91
C ALA A 65 4.78 0.44 12.53
N PHE A 66 6.05 0.18 12.26
CA PHE A 66 6.67 0.44 10.96
C PHE A 66 6.03 -0.40 9.84
N THR A 67 5.89 -1.71 10.05
CA THR A 67 5.22 -2.63 9.10
C THR A 67 3.78 -2.21 8.84
N PHE A 68 3.04 -1.91 9.91
CA PHE A 68 1.64 -1.51 9.85
C PHE A 68 1.47 -0.25 9.01
N LEU A 69 2.27 0.79 9.27
CA LEU A 69 2.23 2.04 8.51
C LEU A 69 2.56 1.81 7.04
N PHE A 70 3.52 0.93 6.74
CA PHE A 70 3.87 0.58 5.36
C PHE A 70 2.73 -0.14 4.64
N LEU A 71 2.20 -1.20 5.23
CA LEU A 71 1.09 -1.98 4.66
C LEU A 71 -0.15 -1.11 4.44
N ILE A 72 -0.55 -0.30 5.42
CA ILE A 72 -1.70 0.60 5.28
C ILE A 72 -1.45 1.68 4.22
N THR A 73 -0.23 2.23 4.15
CA THR A 73 0.12 3.22 3.12
C THR A 73 0.07 2.61 1.72
N ALA A 74 0.66 1.43 1.53
CA ALA A 74 0.64 0.70 0.26
C ALA A 74 -0.80 0.34 -0.13
N TRP A 75 -1.61 -0.16 0.80
CA TRP A 75 -3.02 -0.46 0.61
C TRP A 75 -3.82 0.78 0.17
N MET A 76 -3.65 1.93 0.83
CA MET A 76 -4.35 3.16 0.44
C MET A 76 -4.00 3.63 -0.97
N VAL A 77 -2.72 3.55 -1.36
CA VAL A 77 -2.29 3.88 -2.73
C VAL A 77 -2.87 2.87 -3.72
N TYR A 78 -2.81 1.58 -3.39
CA TYR A 78 -3.35 0.50 -4.20
C TYR A 78 -4.85 0.67 -4.48
N THR A 79 -5.67 0.85 -3.44
CA THR A 79 -7.12 1.04 -3.58
C THR A 79 -7.44 2.27 -4.42
N THR A 80 -6.64 3.33 -4.29
CA THR A 80 -6.81 4.54 -5.11
C THR A 80 -6.62 4.21 -6.60
N TYR A 81 -5.62 3.41 -6.96
CA TYR A 81 -5.36 3.06 -8.35
C TYR A 81 -6.36 2.04 -8.90
N MET A 82 -6.69 1.00 -8.13
CA MET A 82 -7.62 -0.05 -8.58
C MET A 82 -9.05 0.45 -8.75
N SER A 83 -9.46 1.50 -8.03
CA SER A 83 -10.79 2.11 -8.21
C SER A 83 -11.05 2.66 -9.62
N VAL A 84 -9.99 2.82 -10.43
CA VAL A 84 -10.06 3.37 -11.79
C VAL A 84 -9.47 2.44 -12.84
N LEU A 85 -8.59 1.51 -12.46
CA LEU A 85 -7.96 0.59 -13.41
C LEU A 85 -8.93 -0.48 -13.92
N PRO A 86 -8.96 -0.74 -15.25
CA PRO A 86 -9.64 -1.90 -15.81
C PRO A 86 -8.94 -3.18 -15.38
N VAL A 87 -9.63 -3.99 -14.58
CA VAL A 87 -9.09 -5.24 -14.03
C VAL A 87 -8.95 -6.32 -15.13
N ASP A 88 -9.65 -6.18 -16.25
CA ASP A 88 -9.67 -7.16 -17.35
C ASP A 88 -8.40 -7.11 -18.23
N MET A 89 -7.49 -6.16 -17.98
CA MET A 89 -6.22 -6.06 -18.70
C MET A 89 -5.20 -7.06 -18.15
N MET A 90 -4.70 -7.97 -18.99
CA MET A 90 -3.69 -8.98 -18.63
C MET A 90 -2.48 -8.40 -17.87
N PRO A 91 -1.86 -7.28 -18.31
CA PRO A 91 -0.73 -6.69 -17.60
C PRO A 91 -1.10 -6.20 -16.19
N VAL A 92 -2.31 -5.66 -16.00
CA VAL A 92 -2.77 -5.18 -14.69
C VAL A 92 -3.00 -6.36 -13.75
N THR A 93 -3.64 -7.42 -14.23
CA THR A 93 -3.85 -8.63 -13.43
C THR A 93 -2.53 -9.27 -13.01
N PHE A 94 -1.57 -9.41 -13.93
CA PHE A 94 -0.25 -9.96 -13.63
C PHE A 94 0.50 -9.13 -12.58
N LEU A 95 0.60 -7.81 -12.81
CA LEU A 95 1.26 -6.89 -11.86
C LEU A 95 0.58 -6.91 -10.50
N ASN A 96 -0.74 -7.04 -10.47
CA ASN A 96 -1.50 -7.17 -9.23
C ASN A 96 -1.16 -8.45 -8.47
N VAL A 97 -1.10 -9.60 -9.14
CA VAL A 97 -0.71 -10.87 -8.49
C VAL A 97 0.71 -10.78 -7.91
N VAL A 98 1.66 -10.21 -8.66
CA VAL A 98 3.03 -10.00 -8.18
C VAL A 98 3.05 -9.04 -7.00
N LEU A 99 2.31 -7.93 -7.05
CA LEU A 99 2.18 -6.99 -5.94
C LEU A 99 1.67 -7.67 -4.67
N LEU A 100 0.64 -8.50 -4.79
CA LEU A 100 0.04 -9.21 -3.66
C LEU A 100 0.99 -10.25 -3.08
N LEU A 101 1.80 -10.91 -3.90
CA LEU A 101 2.88 -11.77 -3.43
C LEU A 101 3.91 -10.97 -2.62
N LEU A 102 4.38 -9.83 -3.13
CA LEU A 102 5.31 -8.95 -2.40
C LEU A 102 4.70 -8.46 -1.08
N VAL A 103 3.42 -8.09 -1.07
CA VAL A 103 2.72 -7.67 0.16
C VAL A 103 2.61 -8.78 1.20
N ALA A 104 2.45 -10.03 0.77
CA ALA A 104 2.40 -11.19 1.65
C ALA A 104 3.76 -11.54 2.27
N LEU A 105 4.87 -11.15 1.62
CA LEU A 105 6.23 -11.42 2.09
C LEU A 105 6.73 -10.38 3.12
N ILE A 106 6.15 -9.18 3.14
CA ILE A 106 6.52 -8.08 4.06
C ILE A 106 6.70 -8.54 5.51
N PRO A 107 5.71 -9.20 6.17
CA PRO A 107 5.84 -9.56 7.58
C PRO A 107 7.03 -10.49 7.80
N TYR A 108 7.22 -11.47 6.90
CA TYR A 108 8.31 -12.43 7.03
C TYR A 108 9.68 -11.76 6.87
N LEU A 109 9.88 -10.98 5.80
CA LEU A 109 11.18 -10.36 5.54
C LEU A 109 11.55 -9.37 6.64
N LEU A 110 10.63 -8.47 7.00
CA LEU A 110 10.90 -7.40 7.96
C LEU A 110 11.14 -7.92 9.37
N ASN A 111 10.40 -8.95 9.82
CA ASN A 111 10.68 -9.58 11.11
C ASN A 111 12.10 -10.17 11.14
N ASN A 112 12.56 -10.80 10.04
CA ASN A 112 13.90 -11.37 9.98
C ASN A 112 15.02 -10.31 9.89
N VAL A 113 14.76 -9.10 9.38
CA VAL A 113 15.75 -8.00 9.37
C VAL A 113 16.24 -7.68 10.79
N ILE A 114 15.35 -7.76 11.78
CA ILE A 114 15.64 -7.26 13.13
C ILE A 114 15.69 -8.39 14.16
N LEU A 115 14.84 -9.40 14.00
CA LEU A 115 14.72 -10.54 14.91
C LEU A 115 15.43 -11.80 14.41
N GLY A 116 16.06 -11.77 13.22
CA GLY A 116 16.75 -12.94 12.67
C GLY A 116 17.79 -13.51 13.63
N ASP A 117 17.92 -14.83 13.66
CA ASP A 117 18.74 -15.53 14.66
C ASP A 117 20.24 -15.25 14.52
N ASN A 118 20.70 -14.87 13.33
CA ASN A 118 22.10 -14.55 13.06
C ASN A 118 22.26 -13.35 12.09
N PRO A 119 23.45 -12.73 12.03
CA PRO A 119 23.68 -11.56 11.17
C PRO A 119 23.46 -11.82 9.68
N GLU A 120 23.84 -13.01 9.17
CA GLU A 120 23.71 -13.33 7.74
C GLU A 120 22.24 -13.34 7.29
N ILE A 121 21.34 -13.91 8.09
CA ILE A 121 19.91 -13.90 7.85
C ILE A 121 19.38 -12.46 7.88
N ARG A 122 19.77 -11.65 8.88
CA ARG A 122 19.34 -10.25 8.99
C ARG A 122 19.74 -9.44 7.76
N ASP A 123 20.96 -9.62 7.30
CA ASP A 123 21.53 -8.88 6.18
C ASP A 123 20.96 -9.30 4.83
N TYR A 124 20.74 -10.60 4.66
CA TYR A 124 20.06 -11.15 3.48
C TYR A 124 18.60 -10.71 3.44
N SER A 125 17.86 -10.84 4.55
CA SER A 125 16.48 -10.36 4.67
C SER A 125 16.38 -8.85 4.47
N SER A 126 17.36 -8.07 4.97
CA SER A 126 17.41 -6.62 4.75
C SER A 126 17.52 -6.28 3.27
N SER A 127 18.34 -7.04 2.53
CA SER A 127 18.54 -6.82 1.09
C SER A 127 17.32 -7.24 0.27
N LEU A 128 16.69 -8.37 0.62
CA LEU A 128 15.43 -8.80 0.02
C LEU A 128 14.30 -7.82 0.32
N PHE A 129 14.21 -7.29 1.54
CA PHE A 129 13.20 -6.32 1.91
C PHE A 129 13.36 -5.01 1.12
N ALA A 130 14.58 -4.51 0.95
CA ALA A 130 14.84 -3.36 0.08
C ALA A 130 14.40 -3.60 -1.38
N LEU A 131 14.64 -4.80 -1.90
CA LEU A 131 14.20 -5.21 -3.23
C LEU A 131 12.67 -5.31 -3.33
N GLU A 132 12.02 -5.86 -2.29
CA GLU A 132 10.57 -5.94 -2.18
C GLU A 132 9.93 -4.56 -2.20
N LEU A 133 10.44 -3.61 -1.39
CA LEU A 133 9.98 -2.23 -1.38
C LEU A 133 10.15 -1.56 -2.75
N ALA A 134 11.30 -1.77 -3.40
CA ALA A 134 11.53 -1.27 -4.76
C ALA A 134 10.51 -1.85 -5.75
N GLY A 135 10.22 -3.16 -5.67
CA GLY A 135 9.26 -3.86 -6.50
C GLY A 135 7.83 -3.33 -6.32
N ILE A 136 7.37 -3.20 -5.07
CA ILE A 136 6.06 -2.63 -4.74
C ILE A 136 5.91 -1.23 -5.34
N LEU A 137 6.91 -0.36 -5.11
CA LEU A 137 6.88 1.02 -5.62
C LEU A 137 6.93 1.07 -7.15
N ALA A 138 7.70 0.19 -7.80
CA ALA A 138 7.77 0.11 -9.26
C ALA A 138 6.45 -0.38 -9.87
N ILE A 139 5.78 -1.34 -9.25
CA ILE A 139 4.46 -1.82 -9.68
C ILE A 139 3.41 -0.72 -9.50
N LEU A 140 3.40 -0.04 -8.35
CA LEU A 140 2.51 1.10 -8.12
C LEU A 140 2.79 2.25 -9.11
N ALA A 141 4.06 2.50 -9.45
CA ALA A 141 4.43 3.46 -10.49
C ALA A 141 3.91 3.02 -11.86
N SER A 142 3.92 1.72 -12.16
CA SER A 142 3.37 1.16 -13.41
C SER A 142 1.85 1.33 -13.49
N PHE A 143 1.12 1.11 -12.40
CA PHE A 143 -0.31 1.42 -12.31
C PHE A 143 -0.58 2.91 -12.54
N ALA A 144 0.17 3.78 -11.86
CA ALA A 144 0.08 5.23 -12.06
C ALA A 144 0.46 5.64 -13.50
N HIS A 145 1.38 4.91 -14.14
CA HIS A 145 1.73 5.13 -15.53
C HIS A 145 0.56 4.82 -16.45
N ILE A 146 -0.05 3.65 -16.30
CA ILE A 146 -1.22 3.23 -17.10
C ILE A 146 -2.34 4.26 -16.96
N LEU A 147 -2.61 4.74 -15.74
CA LEU A 147 -3.62 5.78 -15.46
C LEU A 147 -3.22 7.17 -15.96
N GLY A 148 -1.92 7.47 -16.07
CA GLY A 148 -1.41 8.78 -16.46
C GLY A 148 -1.26 9.00 -17.96
N VAL A 149 -1.46 7.97 -18.80
CA VAL A 149 -1.43 8.10 -20.26
C VAL A 149 -2.66 8.87 -20.72
N ALA A 150 -2.46 9.96 -21.46
CA ALA A 150 -3.53 10.89 -21.84
C ALA A 150 -4.66 10.25 -22.67
N ASP A 151 -4.34 9.18 -23.42
CA ASP A 151 -5.27 8.53 -24.34
C ASP A 151 -6.12 7.42 -23.68
N ASN A 152 -5.92 7.12 -22.39
CA ASN A 152 -6.56 5.96 -21.77
C ASN A 152 -8.07 6.13 -21.51
N ARG A 153 -8.63 7.35 -21.62
CA ARG A 153 -10.04 7.70 -21.30
C ARG A 153 -10.53 7.24 -19.92
N LEU A 154 -9.63 6.81 -19.03
CA LEU A 154 -9.96 6.29 -17.70
C LEU A 154 -10.18 7.40 -16.69
N VAL A 155 -9.54 8.55 -16.90
CA VAL A 155 -9.48 9.67 -15.96
C VAL A 155 -9.59 11.00 -16.71
N SER A 156 -10.02 12.05 -16.01
CA SER A 156 -9.97 13.42 -16.55
C SER A 156 -8.50 13.84 -16.83
N PRO A 157 -8.26 14.83 -17.71
CA PRO A 157 -6.91 15.35 -17.96
C PRO A 157 -6.19 15.84 -16.70
N GLU A 158 -6.93 16.39 -15.73
CA GLU A 158 -6.43 16.79 -14.42
C GLU A 158 -6.04 15.57 -13.57
N GLY A 159 -6.88 14.53 -13.55
CA GLY A 159 -6.56 13.24 -12.93
C GLY A 159 -5.30 12.62 -13.53
N ALA A 160 -5.16 12.62 -14.86
CA ALA A 160 -3.96 12.12 -15.54
C ALA A 160 -2.68 12.88 -15.15
N ARG A 161 -2.76 14.18 -14.88
CA ARG A 161 -1.61 14.95 -14.33
C ARG A 161 -1.23 14.45 -12.93
N LEU A 162 -2.21 14.22 -12.07
CA LEU A 162 -1.97 13.69 -10.72
C LEU A 162 -1.30 12.30 -10.78
N PHE A 163 -1.79 11.40 -11.64
CA PHE A 163 -1.20 10.07 -11.78
C PHE A 163 0.21 10.11 -12.39
N ARG A 164 0.51 11.03 -13.32
CA ARG A 164 1.88 11.23 -13.82
C ARG A 164 2.85 11.71 -12.73
N ASN A 165 2.42 12.63 -11.88
CA ASN A 165 3.22 13.08 -10.74
C ASN A 165 3.43 11.94 -9.74
N GLY A 166 2.37 11.16 -9.45
CA GLY A 166 2.45 9.96 -8.64
C GLY A 166 3.43 8.94 -9.20
N ARG A 167 3.36 8.64 -10.50
CA ARG A 167 4.30 7.75 -11.21
C ARG A 167 5.74 8.19 -11.02
N ASN A 168 6.07 9.43 -11.35
CA ASN A 168 7.46 9.91 -11.28
C ASN A 168 8.00 9.82 -9.85
N ARG A 169 7.17 10.20 -8.87
CA ARG A 169 7.53 10.12 -7.45
C ARG A 169 7.75 8.68 -6.99
N LEU A 170 6.85 7.75 -7.32
CA LEU A 170 6.97 6.34 -6.98
C LEU A 170 8.17 5.69 -7.68
N ALA A 171 8.43 6.04 -8.94
CA ALA A 171 9.60 5.56 -9.68
C ALA A 171 10.91 6.03 -9.05
N ILE A 172 11.01 7.31 -8.66
CA ILE A 172 12.18 7.83 -7.94
C ILE A 172 12.38 7.09 -6.62
N LEU A 173 11.30 6.91 -5.84
CA LEU A 173 11.38 6.18 -4.58
C LEU A 173 11.79 4.71 -4.79
N ALA A 174 11.29 4.05 -5.84
CA ALA A 174 11.69 2.69 -6.19
C ALA A 174 13.19 2.59 -6.48
N VAL A 175 13.73 3.55 -7.25
CA VAL A 175 15.17 3.63 -7.52
C VAL A 175 15.97 3.87 -6.24
N VAL A 176 15.50 4.73 -5.35
CA VAL A 176 16.14 4.96 -4.04
C VAL A 176 16.15 3.68 -3.19
N MET A 177 15.05 2.91 -3.18
CA MET A 177 15.02 1.61 -2.48
C MET A 177 16.00 0.61 -3.10
N ALA A 178 16.08 0.54 -4.43
CA ALA A 178 17.03 -0.34 -5.12
C ALA A 178 18.49 0.05 -4.82
N ILE A 179 18.82 1.34 -4.82
CA ILE A 179 20.15 1.85 -4.43
C ILE A 179 20.48 1.45 -2.99
N SER A 180 19.48 1.43 -2.10
CA SER A 180 19.67 1.04 -0.70
C SER A 180 20.18 -0.40 -0.53
N ILE A 181 20.08 -1.27 -1.54
CA ILE A 181 20.63 -2.63 -1.53
C ILE A 181 22.17 -2.65 -1.41
N ALA A 182 22.86 -1.58 -1.81
CA ALA A 182 24.32 -1.54 -1.81
C ALA A 182 24.96 -1.73 -0.40
N PRO A 183 26.16 -2.35 -0.31
CA PRO A 183 26.91 -2.61 0.93
C PRO A 183 26.93 -1.48 1.98
N PRO A 184 27.20 -0.21 1.61
CA PRO A 184 27.35 0.84 2.61
C PRO A 184 26.09 1.08 3.45
N PHE A 185 24.89 0.79 2.92
CA PHE A 185 23.63 1.12 3.59
C PHE A 185 23.20 0.12 4.67
N TRP A 186 23.75 -1.11 4.66
CA TRP A 186 23.54 -2.10 5.72
C TRP A 186 24.74 -2.26 6.65
N GLN A 187 25.92 -1.79 6.25
CA GLN A 187 27.12 -1.78 7.10
C GLN A 187 27.14 -0.61 8.10
N VAL A 188 26.53 0.52 7.76
CA VAL A 188 26.50 1.71 8.62
C VAL A 188 25.26 1.67 9.52
N SER A 189 25.47 1.80 10.83
CA SER A 189 24.40 1.93 11.82
C SER A 189 24.36 3.36 12.39
N LEU A 190 23.17 3.93 12.47
CA LEU A 190 22.88 5.22 13.10
C LEU A 190 21.92 4.96 14.27
N PHE A 191 22.24 5.46 15.46
CA PHE A 191 21.43 5.25 16.69
C PHE A 191 21.08 3.77 16.95
N GLY A 192 21.95 2.84 16.58
CA GLY A 192 21.73 1.39 16.74
C GLY A 192 20.85 0.73 15.67
N LEU A 193 20.37 1.48 14.67
CA LEU A 193 19.60 0.97 13.52
C LEU A 193 20.43 1.04 12.24
N GLN A 194 20.29 0.07 11.35
CA GLN A 194 20.93 0.11 10.03
C GLN A 194 20.46 1.37 9.27
N ALA A 195 21.39 2.09 8.62
CA ALA A 195 21.11 3.30 7.86
C ALA A 195 19.98 3.11 6.83
N ARG A 196 19.86 1.89 6.31
CA ARG A 196 18.80 1.47 5.40
C ARG A 196 17.38 1.67 5.92
N ILE A 197 17.12 1.48 7.22
CA ILE A 197 15.78 1.63 7.81
C ILE A 197 15.28 3.08 7.67
N TYR A 198 16.19 4.05 7.76
CA TYR A 198 15.86 5.46 7.54
C TYR A 198 15.49 5.73 6.08
N ILE A 199 16.19 5.09 5.14
CA ILE A 199 15.87 5.18 3.71
C ILE A 199 14.48 4.59 3.44
N TRP A 200 14.16 3.44 4.02
CA TRP A 200 12.84 2.80 3.89
C TRP A 200 11.68 3.63 4.45
N SER A 201 11.97 4.63 5.28
CA SER A 201 10.96 5.56 5.79
C SER A 201 10.58 6.63 4.75
N LEU A 202 11.37 6.83 3.70
CA LEU A 202 11.11 7.88 2.70
C LEU A 202 9.76 7.76 1.99
N PRO A 203 9.30 6.58 1.53
CA PRO A 203 7.97 6.45 0.92
C PRO A 203 6.84 6.85 1.86
N LEU A 204 6.95 6.48 3.15
CA LEU A 204 6.00 6.86 4.20
C LEU A 204 5.96 8.37 4.37
N ILE A 205 7.12 8.98 4.65
CA ILE A 205 7.25 10.43 4.86
C ILE A 205 6.69 11.16 3.65
N SER A 206 7.11 10.76 2.46
CA SER A 206 6.68 11.36 1.21
C SER A 206 5.15 11.29 1.06
N TYR A 207 4.52 10.15 1.40
CA TYR A 207 3.07 9.95 1.25
C TYR A 207 2.29 10.82 2.24
N TRP A 208 2.63 10.73 3.51
CA TRP A 208 1.93 11.43 4.58
C TRP A 208 2.17 12.93 4.52
N LEU A 209 3.38 13.39 4.18
CA LEU A 209 3.68 14.80 3.98
C LEU A 209 2.89 15.37 2.78
N GLY A 210 2.85 14.64 1.66
CA GLY A 210 2.06 15.05 0.50
C GLY A 210 0.57 15.16 0.83
N ARG A 211 0.06 14.24 1.67
CA ARG A 211 -1.34 14.26 2.13
C ARG A 211 -1.63 15.39 3.12
N ALA A 212 -0.68 15.74 3.98
CA ALA A 212 -0.80 16.85 4.92
C ALA A 212 -0.76 18.22 4.23
N ILE A 213 0.10 18.39 3.22
CA ILE A 213 0.26 19.65 2.49
C ILE A 213 -0.89 19.89 1.50
N SER A 214 -1.38 18.82 0.85
CA SER A 214 -2.49 18.91 -0.11
C SER A 214 -3.66 18.01 0.27
N PRO A 215 -4.44 18.35 1.31
CA PRO A 215 -5.64 17.58 1.70
C PRO A 215 -6.73 17.54 0.62
N GLN A 216 -6.67 18.46 -0.36
CA GLN A 216 -7.81 18.89 -1.18
C GLN A 216 -7.99 18.19 -2.55
N SER A 217 -7.34 17.06 -2.84
CA SER A 217 -7.69 16.29 -4.07
C SER A 217 -8.94 15.41 -3.92
N ARG A 218 -9.70 15.54 -2.81
CA ARG A 218 -11.00 14.90 -2.57
C ARG A 218 -12.13 15.93 -2.54
N THR A 219 -12.45 16.47 -3.70
CA THR A 219 -13.85 16.75 -4.03
C THR A 219 -14.04 16.52 -5.52
N TYR A 220 -14.07 15.25 -5.93
CA TYR A 220 -14.87 14.90 -7.10
C TYR A 220 -16.32 15.17 -6.70
N ARG A 221 -16.78 16.41 -6.92
CA ARG A 221 -18.20 16.66 -7.17
C ARG A 221 -18.49 15.94 -8.48
N PHE A 222 -18.94 14.69 -8.39
CA PHE A 222 -19.83 14.15 -9.40
C PHE A 222 -21.12 14.96 -9.27
N SER A 223 -21.22 15.98 -10.11
CA SER A 223 -22.49 16.57 -10.53
C SER A 223 -22.79 16.05 -11.93
#